data_AF-A0A848V323-F1
#
_entry.id   AF-A0A848V323-F1
#
_cell.length_a   1.000
_cell.length_b   1.000
_cell.length_c   1.000
_cell.angle_alpha   90.00
_cell.angle_beta   90.00
_cell.angle_gamma   90.00
#
_symmetry.space_group_name_H-M   'P 1'
#
loop_
_entity.id
_entity.type
_entity.pdbx_description
1 polymer ?
#
loop_
_entity_poly.entity_id
_entity_poly.type
_entity_poly.pdbx_seq_one_letter_code
_entity_poly.pdbx_strand_id
1 'polypeptide(L)' 'MKLQEGPAFGALLIGSGVGFLVWKKTGNPLSGFGIGIALLVIDYLFVVQLKKLFKK' A
#
# COMPACT_ATOMS: atom_id res chain seq x y z
N MET A 1 16.24 -0.82 10.07
CA MET A 1 16.12 -1.30 8.67
C MET A 1 16.01 -0.06 7.80
N LYS A 2 16.85 0.12 6.77
CA LYS A 2 16.71 1.26 5.84
C LYS A 2 15.32 1.16 5.20
N LEU A 3 14.51 2.21 5.34
CA LEU A 3 13.22 2.30 4.65
C LEU A 3 13.54 2.14 3.16
N GLN A 4 13.02 1.09 2.53
CA GLN A 4 13.29 0.87 1.12
C GLN A 4 12.38 1.83 0.35
N GLU A 5 12.97 2.91 -0.14
CA GLU A 5 12.26 3.99 -0.84
C GLU A 5 11.45 3.48 -2.03
N GLY A 6 11.95 2.48 -2.76
CA GLY A 6 11.23 1.84 -3.87
C GLY A 6 9.90 1.17 -3.47
N PRO A 7 9.91 0.16 -2.58
CA PRO A 7 8.70 -0.47 -2.05
C PRO A 7 7.74 0.52 -1.37
N ALA A 8 8.26 1.50 -0.64
CA ALA A 8 7.41 2.51 0.01
C ALA A 8 6.70 3.41 -1.02
N PHE A 9 7.39 3.78 -2.11
CA PHE A 9 6.80 4.58 -3.19
C PHE A 9 5.76 3.79 -3.99
N GLY A 10 6.03 2.52 -4.29
CA GLY A 10 5.07 1.62 -4.95
C GLY A 10 3.79 1.43 -4.11
N ALA A 11 3.96 1.15 -2.81
CA ALA A 11 2.85 1.01 -1.89
C ALA A 11 2.02 2.30 -1.78
N LEU A 12 2.67 3.47 -1.74
CA LEU A 12 1.98 4.78 -1.73
C LEU A 12 1.12 4.98 -2.98
N LEU A 13 1.64 4.62 -4.15
CA LEU A 13 0.96 4.79 -5.43
C LEU A 13 -0.27 3.86 -5.53
N ILE A 14 -0.13 2.61 -5.09
CA ILE A 14 -1.23 1.64 -5.04
C ILE A 14 -2.26 2.04 -3.97
N GLY A 15 -1.82 2.34 -2.76
CA GLY A 15 -2.69 2.70 -1.64
C GLY A 15 -3.51 3.97 -1.91
N SER A 16 -2.89 5.00 -2.50
CA SER A 16 -3.60 6.23 -2.89
C SER A 16 -4.58 6.00 -4.04
N GLY A 17 -4.18 5.25 -5.08
CA GLY A 17 -5.05 4.94 -6.21
C GLY A 17 -6.28 4.11 -5.83
N VAL A 18 -6.08 3.05 -5.04
CA VAL A 18 -7.19 2.19 -4.58
C VAL A 18 -8.05 2.92 -3.55
N GLY A 19 -7.45 3.65 -2.62
CA GLY A 19 -8.18 4.46 -1.65
C GLY A 19 -9.07 5.51 -2.32
N PHE A 20 -8.58 6.16 -3.38
CA PHE A 20 -9.38 7.10 -4.19
C PHE A 20 -10.55 6.43 -4.90
N LEU A 21 -10.34 5.25 -5.50
CA LEU A 21 -11.40 4.48 -6.15
C LEU A 21 -12.49 4.04 -5.16
N VAL A 22 -12.07 3.60 -3.96
CA VAL A 22 -12.99 3.22 -2.89
C VAL A 22 -13.80 4.42 -2.42
N TRP A 23 -13.15 5.58 -2.21
CA TRP A 23 -13.84 6.81 -1.85
C TRP A 23 -14.85 7.21 -2.93
N LYS A 24 -14.46 7.18 -4.22
CA LYS A 24 -15.36 7.46 -5.35
C LYS A 24 -16.55 6.51 -5.41
N LYS A 25 -16.34 5.23 -5.09
CA LYS A 25 -17.40 4.21 -5.14
C LYS A 25 -18.36 4.26 -3.96
N THR A 26 -17.85 4.52 -2.76
CA THR A 26 -18.65 4.50 -1.52
C THR A 26 -19.17 5.86 -1.10
N GLY A 27 -18.61 6.95 -1.63
CA GLY A 27 -18.90 8.32 -1.19
C GLY A 27 -18.38 8.65 0.21
N ASN A 28 -17.82 7.67 0.92
CA ASN A 28 -17.33 7.81 2.28
C ASN A 28 -15.80 7.96 2.28
N PRO A 29 -15.25 9.10 2.74
CA PRO A 29 -13.80 9.30 2.75
C PRO A 29 -13.10 8.38 3.77
N LEU A 30 -13.79 7.93 4.82
CA LEU A 30 -13.24 7.08 5.87
C LEU A 30 -12.93 5.67 5.36
N SER A 31 -13.81 5.11 4.53
CA SER A 31 -13.58 3.80 3.88
C SER A 31 -12.45 3.89 2.86
N GLY A 32 -12.35 4.98 2.10
CA GLY A 32 -11.25 5.23 1.17
C GLY A 32 -9.90 5.29 1.87
N PHE A 33 -9.80 6.06 2.96
CA PHE A 33 -8.57 6.14 3.77
C PHE A 33 -8.24 4.82 4.47
N GLY A 34 -9.23 4.16 5.05
CA GLY A 34 -9.03 2.88 5.74
C GLY A 34 -8.49 1.80 4.80
N ILE A 35 -9.12 1.63 3.64
CA ILE A 35 -8.68 0.64 2.65
C ILE A 35 -7.34 1.04 2.01
N GLY A 36 -7.14 2.33 1.72
CA GLY A 36 -5.89 2.83 1.15
C GLY A 36 -4.68 2.60 2.06
N ILE A 37 -4.81 2.92 3.36
CA ILE A 37 -3.75 2.67 4.35
C ILE A 37 -3.53 1.18 4.57
N ALA A 38 -4.60 0.39 4.66
CA ALA A 38 -4.49 -1.07 4.82
C ALA A 38 -3.71 -1.71 3.67
N LEU A 39 -4.01 -1.31 2.42
CA LEU A 39 -3.27 -1.78 1.24
C LEU A 39 -1.82 -1.33 1.24
N LEU A 40 -1.53 -0.10 1.65
CA LEU A 40 -0.17 0.43 1.73
C LEU A 40 0.69 -0.41 2.70
N VAL A 41 0.15 -0.74 3.87
CA VAL A 41 0.82 -1.57 4.87
C VAL A 41 1.01 -3.01 4.36
N ILE A 42 -0.01 -3.59 3.74
CA ILE A 42 0.05 -4.96 3.21
C ILE A 42 1.07 -5.05 2.08
N ASP A 43 1.05 -4.12 1.11
CA ASP A 43 1.97 -4.11 -0.03
C ASP A 43 3.42 -3.97 0.44
N TYR A 44 3.69 -3.05 1.36
CA TYR A 44 5.02 -2.88 1.93
C TYR A 44 5.51 -4.15 2.64
N LEU A 45 4.67 -4.76 3.48
CA LEU A 45 5.01 -6.02 4.15
C LEU A 45 5.27 -7.13 3.13
N PHE A 46 4.43 -7.25 2.10
CA PHE A 46 4.55 -8.27 1.07
C PHE A 46 5.85 -8.13 0.28
N VAL A 47 6.21 -6.92 -0.14
CA VAL A 47 7.46 -6.65 -0.86
C VAL A 47 8.69 -6.86 0.02
N VAL A 48 8.63 -6.50 1.30
CA VAL A 48 9.70 -6.77 2.27
C VAL A 48 9.88 -8.29 2.48
N GLN A 49 8.77 -9.03 2.63
CA GLN A 49 8.79 -10.49 2.77
C GLN A 49 9.34 -11.16 1.50
N LEU A 50 8.88 -10.74 0.32
CA LEU A 50 9.33 -11.23 -0.98
C LEU A 50 10.82 -10.98 -1.18
N LYS A 51 11.31 -9.77 -0.87
CA LYS A 51 12.75 -9.50 -0.94
C LYS A 51 13.55 -10.38 0.01
N LYS A 52 13.01 -10.73 1.18
CA LYS A 52 13.68 -11.67 2.11
C LYS A 52 13.73 -13.10 1.56
N LEU A 53 12.68 -13.53 0.85
CA LEU A 53 12.57 -14.85 0.20
C LEU A 53 13.42 -14.97 -1.08
N PHE A 54 13.48 -13.91 -1.88
CA PHE A 54 14.19 -13.87 -3.16
C PHE A 54 15.67 -13.46 -3.05
N LYS A 55 16.17 -13.07 -1.87
CA LYS A 55 17.60 -12.80 -1.64
C LYS A 55 18.45 -14.08 -1.52
N LYS A 56 18.08 -15.11 -2.30
CA LYS A 56 18.82 -16.37 -2.42
C LYS A 56 19.84 -16.26 -3.53
#